data_AF-A0A6J1X2X5-F1
#
_entry.id   AF-A0A6J1X2X5-F1
#
_cell.length_a   1.000
_cell.length_b   1.000
_cell.length_c   1.000
_cell.angle_alpha   90.00
_cell.angle_beta   90.00
_cell.angle_gamma   90.00
#
_symmetry.space_group_name_H-M   'P 1'
#
loop_
_entity.id
_entity.type
_entity.pdbx_description
1 polymer ?
#
loop_
_entity_poly.entity_id
_entity_poly.type
_entity_poly.pdbx_seq_one_letter_code
_entity_poly.pdbx_strand_id
1 'polypeptide(L)'
;MMKPPSERARLYFLLAWFHGIVQERLRYVPLGWAKYYEFNESDLRVACDTLDTWIDATAMGRTNLPPEKVPWEALVTLLSQCIYGGKIDNSFDQRLLHSFL
;
A
#
# COMPACT_ATOMS: atom_id res chain seq x y z
N MET A 1 15.12 13.71 -12.38
CA MET A 1 15.64 13.49 -11.00
C MET A 1 14.53 12.86 -10.19
N MET A 2 14.82 11.79 -9.43
CA MET A 2 13.84 11.22 -8.49
C MET A 2 13.44 12.28 -7.45
N LYS A 3 12.14 12.39 -7.16
CA LYS A 3 11.62 13.33 -6.16
C LYS A 3 12.18 12.94 -4.78
N PRO A 4 12.79 13.86 -4.00
CA PRO A 4 13.31 13.56 -2.65
C PRO A 4 12.17 13.32 -1.66
N PRO A 5 12.29 12.38 -0.71
CA PRO A 5 13.52 11.72 -0.27
C PRO A 5 13.91 10.51 -1.14
N SER A 6 15.18 10.11 -1.10
CA SER A 6 15.73 8.99 -1.87
C SER A 6 15.00 7.67 -1.60
N GLU A 7 14.52 7.49 -0.37
CA GLU A 7 13.75 6.33 0.08
C GLU A 7 12.37 6.22 -0.61
N ARG A 8 11.86 7.28 -1.26
CA ARG A 8 10.57 7.26 -1.97
C ARG A 8 10.50 6.14 -3.01
N ALA A 9 11.55 5.93 -3.81
CA ALA A 9 11.52 4.87 -4.82
C ALA A 9 11.43 3.48 -4.18
N ARG A 10 12.05 3.28 -3.02
CA ARG A 10 11.93 2.03 -2.26
C ARG A 10 10.49 1.83 -1.80
N LEU A 11 9.82 2.88 -1.34
CA LEU A 11 8.42 2.80 -0.93
C LEU A 11 7.48 2.50 -2.10
N TYR A 12 7.69 3.11 -3.28
CA TYR A 12 6.94 2.75 -4.48
C TYR A 12 7.17 1.30 -4.90
N PHE A 13 8.40 0.80 -4.81
CA PHE A 13 8.69 -0.60 -5.10
C PHE A 13 7.94 -1.55 -4.14
N LEU A 14 7.94 -1.24 -2.83
CA LEU A 14 7.19 -2.03 -1.84
C LEU A 14 5.68 -2.00 -2.11
N LEU A 15 5.15 -0.84 -2.50
CA LEU A 15 3.74 -0.70 -2.85
C LEU A 15 3.38 -1.48 -4.12
N ALA A 16 4.22 -1.44 -5.16
CA ALA A 16 4.03 -2.20 -6.38
C ALA A 16 4.13 -3.72 -6.12
N TRP A 17 5.06 -4.13 -5.26
CA TRP A 17 5.19 -5.52 -4.81
C TRP A 17 3.92 -5.99 -4.07
N PHE A 18 3.43 -5.19 -3.12
CA PHE A 18 2.17 -5.45 -2.43
C PHE A 18 1.00 -5.57 -3.41
N HIS A 19 0.86 -4.62 -4.33
CA HIS A 19 -0.19 -4.63 -5.38
C HIS A 19 -0.13 -5.91 -6.22
N GLY A 20 1.07 -6.29 -6.67
CA GLY A 20 1.28 -7.52 -7.43
C GLY A 20 0.89 -8.77 -6.64
N ILE A 21 1.23 -8.86 -5.35
CA ILE A 21 0.84 -10.00 -4.50
C ILE A 21 -0.68 -10.10 -4.36
N VAL A 22 -1.36 -9.01 -4.01
CA VAL A 22 -2.82 -9.07 -3.77
C VAL A 22 -3.57 -9.42 -5.05
N GLN A 23 -3.10 -8.95 -6.21
CA GLN A 23 -3.64 -9.32 -7.51
C GLN A 23 -3.37 -10.77 -7.89
N GLU A 24 -2.12 -11.25 -7.77
CA GLU A 24 -1.78 -12.63 -8.17
C GLU A 24 -2.56 -13.66 -7.34
N ARG A 25 -2.81 -13.37 -6.06
CA ARG A 25 -3.65 -14.22 -5.20
C ARG A 25 -5.10 -14.34 -5.68
N LEU A 26 -5.65 -13.38 -6.43
CA LEU A 26 -7.00 -13.50 -7.00
C LEU A 26 -7.12 -14.63 -8.03
N ARG A 27 -6.01 -15.09 -8.61
CA ARG A 27 -6.00 -16.26 -9.51
C ARG A 27 -6.26 -17.58 -8.79
N TYR A 28 -6.17 -17.59 -7.47
CA TYR A 28 -6.27 -18.79 -6.64
C TYR A 28 -7.51 -18.79 -5.72
N VAL A 29 -8.55 -18.00 -6.03
CA VAL A 29 -9.83 -18.04 -5.29
C VAL A 29 -10.42 -19.46 -5.35
N PRO A 30 -10.89 -20.05 -4.22
CA PRO A 30 -11.13 -19.43 -2.91
C PRO A 30 -9.96 -19.54 -1.90
N LEU A 31 -8.79 -20.05 -2.29
CA LEU A 31 -7.64 -20.20 -1.39
C LEU A 31 -6.83 -18.91 -1.22
N GLY A 32 -6.69 -18.14 -2.31
CA GLY A 32 -5.98 -16.87 -2.32
C GLY A 32 -6.72 -15.76 -1.58
N TRP A 33 -8.03 -15.72 -1.77
CA TRP A 33 -9.01 -14.80 -1.16
C TRP A 33 -10.35 -15.54 -1.08
N ALA A 34 -11.22 -15.20 -0.12
CA ALA A 34 -12.53 -15.84 -0.02
C ALA A 34 -13.42 -15.59 -1.26
N LYS A 35 -13.23 -14.46 -1.94
CA LYS A 35 -13.92 -14.10 -3.19
C LYS A 35 -13.04 -13.21 -4.08
N TYR A 36 -13.53 -12.94 -5.29
CA TYR A 36 -12.86 -12.04 -6.21
C TYR A 36 -13.08 -10.57 -5.80
N TYR A 37 -11.99 -9.84 -5.59
CA TYR A 37 -11.98 -8.39 -5.36
C TYR A 37 -11.40 -7.67 -6.58
N GLU A 38 -11.90 -6.48 -6.87
CA GLU A 38 -11.40 -5.67 -7.98
C GLU A 38 -10.24 -4.77 -7.51
N PHE A 39 -9.04 -5.35 -7.37
CA PHE A 39 -7.82 -4.57 -7.14
C PHE A 39 -7.26 -4.11 -8.49
N ASN A 40 -7.37 -2.82 -8.79
CA ASN A 40 -7.04 -2.27 -10.11
C ASN A 40 -5.98 -1.14 -10.04
N GLU A 41 -5.55 -0.68 -11.21
CA GLU A 41 -4.53 0.39 -11.33
C GLU A 41 -4.94 1.71 -10.66
N SER A 42 -6.25 1.97 -10.52
CA SER A 42 -6.74 3.15 -9.81
C SER A 42 -6.39 3.09 -8.32
N ASP A 43 -6.46 1.90 -7.71
CA ASP A 43 -6.07 1.69 -6.32
C ASP A 43 -4.58 1.93 -6.11
N LEU A 44 -3.75 1.43 -7.04
CA LEU A 44 -2.30 1.64 -7.00
C LEU A 44 -1.97 3.13 -7.14
N ARG A 45 -2.65 3.85 -8.04
CA ARG A 45 -2.46 5.30 -8.21
C ARG A 45 -2.82 6.07 -6.94
N VAL A 46 -3.99 5.82 -6.36
CA VAL A 46 -4.41 6.48 -5.12
C VAL A 46 -3.49 6.14 -3.95
N ALA A 47 -2.96 4.91 -3.90
CA ALA A 47 -1.97 4.52 -2.91
C ALA A 47 -0.63 5.26 -3.10
N CYS A 48 -0.17 5.47 -4.34
CA CYS A 48 1.00 6.30 -4.63
C CYS A 48 0.79 7.76 -4.21
N ASP A 49 -0.38 8.34 -4.51
CA ASP A 49 -0.71 9.72 -4.14
C ASP A 49 -0.78 9.90 -2.61
N THR A 50 -1.34 8.89 -1.92
CA THR A 50 -1.39 8.84 -0.46
C THR A 50 0.02 8.77 0.14
N LEU A 51 0.85 7.88 -0.40
CA LEU A 51 2.26 7.75 0.00
C LEU A 51 3.00 9.07 -0.19
N ASP A 52 2.83 9.72 -1.35
CA ASP A 52 3.48 11.00 -1.62
C ASP A 52 3.06 12.09 -0.65
N THR A 53 1.76 12.17 -0.35
CA THR A 53 1.22 13.16 0.60
C THR A 53 1.88 13.02 1.97
N TRP A 54 1.96 11.79 2.49
CA TRP A 54 2.55 11.53 3.81
C TRP A 54 4.07 11.70 3.82
N ILE A 55 4.75 11.29 2.75
CA ILE A 55 6.20 11.42 2.64
C ILE A 55 6.61 12.89 2.48
N ASP A 56 5.87 13.68 1.70
CA ASP A 56 6.13 15.11 1.57
C ASP A 56 5.92 15.84 2.92
N ALA A 57 4.83 15.53 3.62
CA ALA A 57 4.53 16.10 4.94
C ALA A 57 5.60 15.74 5.99
N THR A 58 6.13 14.52 5.94
CA THR A 58 7.11 14.02 6.92
C THR A 58 8.53 14.46 6.60
N ALA A 59 8.93 14.40 5.33
CA ALA A 59 10.29 14.73 4.90
C ALA A 59 10.55 16.24 4.92
N MET A 60 9.52 17.08 4.72
CA MET A 60 9.63 18.55 4.74
C MET A 60 10.78 19.07 3.86
N GLY A 61 10.94 18.50 2.66
CA GLY A 61 11.99 18.88 1.70
C GLY A 61 13.38 18.26 1.95
N ARG A 62 13.54 17.40 2.95
CA ARG A 62 14.80 16.66 3.18
C ARG A 62 15.05 15.66 2.04
N THR A 63 16.33 15.49 1.70
CA THR A 63 16.77 14.57 0.64
C THR A 63 16.75 13.11 1.06
N ASN A 64 16.76 12.83 2.36
CA ASN A 64 16.64 11.49 2.94
C ASN A 64 15.65 11.51 4.11
N LEU A 65 14.95 10.40 4.31
CA LEU A 65 14.01 10.19 5.40
C LEU A 65 14.38 8.90 6.15
N PRO A 66 14.74 8.97 7.44
CA PRO A 66 15.03 7.77 8.23
C PRO A 66 13.80 6.84 8.26
N PRO A 67 13.98 5.51 8.16
CA PRO A 67 12.86 4.56 8.19
C PRO A 67 11.95 4.71 9.41
N GLU A 68 12.50 5.03 10.57
CA GLU A 68 11.77 5.26 11.83
C GLU A 68 10.92 6.54 11.83
N LYS A 69 11.17 7.45 10.88
CA LYS A 69 10.36 8.66 10.70
C LYS A 69 9.25 8.48 9.69
N VAL A 70 9.27 7.41 8.87
CA VAL A 70 8.16 7.12 7.95
C VAL A 70 6.89 6.86 8.76
N PRO A 71 5.75 7.49 8.43
CA PRO A 71 4.49 7.32 9.15
C PRO A 71 3.82 5.98 8.78
N TRP A 72 4.44 4.86 9.17
CA TRP A 72 4.02 3.51 8.81
C TRP A 72 2.58 3.21 9.23
N GLU A 73 2.20 3.57 10.45
CA GLU A 73 0.85 3.33 10.97
C GLU A 73 -0.21 4.01 10.10
N ALA A 74 0.03 5.26 9.67
CA ALA A 74 -0.89 5.98 8.80
C ALA A 74 -0.97 5.32 7.41
N LEU A 75 0.17 4.94 6.82
CA LEU A 75 0.20 4.28 5.51
C LEU A 75 -0.51 2.92 5.54
N VAL A 76 -0.20 2.08 6.53
CA VAL A 76 -0.82 0.75 6.71
C VAL A 76 -2.32 0.90 6.95
N THR A 77 -2.76 1.85 7.78
CA THR A 77 -4.17 2.09 8.05
C THR A 77 -4.91 2.52 6.79
N LEU A 78 -4.37 3.47 6.02
CA LEU A 78 -5.03 3.96 4.79
C LEU A 78 -5.08 2.89 3.70
N LEU A 79 -4.01 2.12 3.52
CA LEU A 79 -3.98 1.01 2.55
C LEU A 79 -4.94 -0.11 2.94
N SER A 80 -4.96 -0.49 4.22
CA SER A 80 -5.80 -1.59 4.72
C SER A 80 -7.28 -1.21 4.88
N GLN A 81 -7.61 -0.01 5.32
CA GLN A 81 -9.00 0.34 5.61
C GLN A 81 -9.69 1.08 4.46
N CYS A 82 -8.97 1.93 3.73
CA CYS A 82 -9.59 2.84 2.77
C CYS A 82 -9.42 2.39 1.32
N ILE A 83 -8.22 1.97 0.92
CA ILE A 83 -7.90 1.75 -0.50
C ILE A 83 -8.18 0.29 -0.91
N TYR A 84 -7.43 -0.65 -0.34
CA TYR A 84 -7.55 -2.07 -0.70
C TYR A 84 -8.64 -2.75 0.12
N GLY A 85 -8.57 -2.66 1.45
CA GLY A 85 -9.55 -3.34 2.28
C GLY A 85 -10.92 -2.67 2.34
N GLY A 86 -11.09 -1.46 1.81
CA GLY A 86 -12.42 -0.87 1.60
C GLY A 86 -13.34 -1.72 0.71
N LYS A 87 -12.77 -2.66 -0.06
CA LYS A 87 -13.49 -3.62 -0.91
C LYS A 87 -13.78 -4.96 -0.22
N ILE A 88 -13.15 -5.21 0.93
CA ILE A 88 -13.19 -6.48 1.65
C ILE A 88 -14.27 -6.41 2.73
N ASP A 89 -15.21 -7.36 2.67
CA ASP A 89 -16.38 -7.42 3.56
C ASP A 89 -16.32 -8.52 4.62
N ASN A 90 -15.21 -9.27 4.70
CA ASN A 90 -15.02 -10.29 5.72
C ASN A 90 -13.70 -10.09 6.49
N SER A 91 -13.71 -10.46 7.77
CA SER A 91 -12.60 -10.22 8.70
C SER A 91 -11.37 -11.08 8.41
N PHE A 92 -11.54 -12.26 7.82
CA PHE A 92 -10.42 -13.16 7.52
C PHE A 92 -9.58 -12.64 6.36
N ASP A 93 -10.21 -12.18 5.28
CA ASP A 93 -9.53 -11.52 4.17
C ASP A 93 -8.94 -10.18 4.61
N GLN A 94 -9.61 -9.43 5.50
CA GLN A 94 -9.01 -8.21 6.07
C GLN A 94 -7.72 -8.51 6.84
N ARG A 95 -7.73 -9.57 7.67
CA ARG A 95 -6.53 -10.02 8.39
C ARG A 95 -5.44 -10.49 7.43
N LEU A 96 -5.81 -11.16 6.34
CA LEU A 96 -4.87 -11.59 5.30
C LEU A 96 -4.24 -10.39 4.59
N LEU A 97 -5.04 -9.40 4.19
CA LEU A 97 -4.55 -8.15 3.58
C LEU A 97 -3.53 -7.47 4.49
N HIS A 98 -3.88 -7.31 5.77
CA HIS A 98 -3.01 -6.70 6.77
C HIS A 98 -1.70 -7.48 6.98
N SER A 99 -1.64 -8.79 6.69
CA SER A 99 -0.39 -9.55 6.84
C SER A 99 0.68 -9.23 5.79
N PHE A 100 0.30 -8.59 4.68
CA PHE A 100 1.21 -8.13 3.63
C PHE A 100 1.63 -6.67 3.77
N LEU A 101 1.00 -5.93 4.69
CA LEU A 101 1.25 -4.52 4.98
C LEU A 101 2.12 -4.39 6.24
#